data_AF-A0A922X822-F1
#
_entry.id   AF-A0A922X822-F1
#
_cell.length_a   1.000
_cell.length_b   1.000
_cell.length_c   1.000
_cell.angle_alpha   90.00
_cell.angle_beta   90.00
_cell.angle_gamma   90.00
#
_symmetry.space_group_name_H-M   'P 1'
#
loop_
_entity.id
_entity.type
_entity.pdbx_description
1 polymer ?
#
loop_
_entity_poly.entity_id
_entity_poly.type
_entity_poly.pdbx_seq_one_letter_code
_entity_poly.pdbx_strand_id
1 'polypeptide(L)'
;LRTNAAGANLNREWMNPTMERSPEVFLVLKKMHETGVDLCLDVHGDEGLPYVFVAGSESLPTWSEQQAAQQQRFIEDFKIASPDFQDVHGYGKTPFTDETLTMGSPHITHAFGCLSLTLELPFKDNANDPDPQVGWDGARSARLGGAVLQPVLNAVRALGKA
;
A
#
# COMPACT_ATOMS: atom_id res chain seq x y z
N LEU A 1 2.88 -19.75 -6.89
CA LEU A 1 4.08 -18.93 -6.60
C LEU A 1 3.78 -17.50 -7.05
N ARG A 2 3.99 -16.51 -6.17
CA ARG A 2 3.74 -15.08 -6.40
C ARG A 2 5.06 -14.41 -6.82
N THR A 3 5.53 -14.69 -8.03
CA THR A 3 6.88 -14.33 -8.50
C THR A 3 6.90 -13.89 -9.97
N ASN A 4 7.89 -13.09 -10.36
CA ASN A 4 8.17 -12.79 -11.77
C ASN A 4 8.76 -14.00 -12.53
N ALA A 5 9.13 -13.80 -13.80
CA ALA A 5 9.68 -14.85 -14.65
C ALA A 5 11.04 -15.40 -14.16
N ALA A 6 11.80 -14.63 -13.40
CA ALA A 6 13.06 -15.04 -12.78
C ALA A 6 12.87 -15.70 -11.40
N GLY A 7 11.62 -15.90 -10.96
CA GLY A 7 11.31 -16.46 -9.64
C GLY A 7 11.49 -15.47 -8.48
N ALA A 8 11.64 -14.17 -8.75
CA ALA A 8 11.74 -13.14 -7.73
C ALA A 8 10.34 -12.77 -7.21
N ASN A 9 10.18 -12.71 -5.89
CA ASN A 9 9.03 -12.05 -5.29
C ASN A 9 9.32 -10.54 -5.31
N LEU A 10 8.71 -9.82 -6.25
CA LEU A 10 9.02 -8.39 -6.46
C LEU A 10 8.83 -7.55 -5.20
N ASN A 11 7.85 -7.87 -4.35
CA ASN A 11 7.63 -7.16 -3.08
C ASN A 11 8.59 -7.62 -1.94
N ARG A 12 9.73 -8.20 -2.31
CA ARG A 12 10.89 -8.49 -1.44
C ARG A 12 12.20 -8.04 -2.08
N GLU A 13 12.15 -7.25 -3.15
CA GLU A 13 13.33 -6.87 -3.94
C GLU A 13 13.67 -5.38 -3.79
N TRP A 14 12.93 -4.60 -2.99
CA TRP A 14 13.07 -3.14 -2.94
C TRP A 14 14.40 -2.67 -2.35
N MET A 15 15.01 -3.44 -1.43
CA MET A 15 16.27 -3.04 -0.81
C MET A 15 17.46 -3.14 -1.77
N ASN A 16 17.52 -4.18 -2.60
CA ASN A 16 18.65 -4.48 -3.48
C ASN A 16 18.19 -5.07 -4.84
N PRO A 17 17.37 -4.36 -5.63
CA PRO A 17 16.89 -4.89 -6.90
C PRO A 17 18.01 -4.92 -7.94
N THR A 18 17.92 -5.81 -8.94
CA THR A 18 18.91 -5.88 -10.04
C THR A 18 18.23 -5.99 -11.40
N MET A 19 18.94 -5.60 -12.47
CA MET A 19 18.43 -5.69 -13.84
C MET A 19 18.26 -7.14 -14.32
N GLU A 20 18.97 -8.10 -13.73
CA GLU A 20 18.91 -9.52 -14.10
C GLU A 20 17.78 -10.27 -13.38
N ARG A 21 17.47 -9.89 -12.14
CA ARG A 21 16.54 -10.63 -11.27
C ARG A 21 15.19 -9.94 -11.09
N SER A 22 15.21 -8.64 -10.88
CA SER A 22 14.05 -7.81 -10.55
C SER A 22 14.09 -6.46 -11.27
N PRO A 23 14.28 -6.44 -12.62
CA PRO A 23 14.35 -5.20 -13.39
C PRO A 23 13.11 -4.32 -13.24
N GLU A 24 11.96 -4.93 -12.96
CA GLU A 24 10.69 -4.23 -12.70
C GLU A 24 10.82 -3.28 -11.50
N VAL A 25 11.38 -3.76 -10.39
CA VAL A 25 11.59 -2.96 -9.17
C VAL A 25 12.77 -2.00 -9.37
N PHE A 26 13.85 -2.46 -10.00
CA PHE A 26 15.03 -1.64 -10.24
C PHE A 26 14.69 -0.35 -11.01
N LEU A 27 13.95 -0.47 -12.11
CA LEU A 27 13.61 0.66 -12.97
C LEU A 27 12.60 1.61 -12.28
N VAL A 28 11.64 1.08 -11.53
CA VAL A 28 10.69 1.89 -10.75
C VAL A 28 11.41 2.66 -9.64
N LEU A 29 12.24 2.00 -8.85
CA LEU A 29 12.98 2.64 -7.75
C LEU A 29 13.96 3.69 -8.28
N LYS A 30 14.67 3.39 -9.38
CA LYS A 30 15.51 4.39 -10.06
C LYS A 30 14.67 5.62 -10.44
N LYS A 31 13.48 5.42 -10.99
CA LYS A 31 12.62 6.55 -11.38
C LYS A 31 12.14 7.36 -10.19
N MET A 32 11.79 6.70 -9.08
CA MET A 32 11.41 7.34 -7.82
C MET A 32 12.53 8.22 -7.26
N HIS A 33 13.79 7.78 -7.34
CA HIS A 33 14.93 8.64 -6.95
C HIS A 33 15.13 9.84 -7.86
N GLU A 34 14.83 9.73 -9.17
CA GLU A 34 14.90 10.85 -10.10
C GLU A 34 13.79 11.89 -9.86
N THR A 35 12.58 11.47 -9.51
CA THR A 35 11.41 12.34 -9.41
C THR A 35 11.12 12.82 -8.00
N GLY A 36 11.60 12.10 -6.98
CA GLY A 36 11.04 12.16 -5.63
C GLY A 36 9.70 11.46 -5.54
N VAL A 37 9.25 11.20 -4.30
CA VAL A 37 7.96 10.57 -3.98
C VAL A 37 7.34 11.29 -2.79
N ASP A 38 6.13 11.79 -2.96
CA ASP A 38 5.35 12.49 -1.93
C ASP A 38 4.23 11.62 -1.33
N LEU A 39 3.79 10.61 -2.07
CA LEU A 39 2.81 9.60 -1.67
C LEU A 39 2.98 8.35 -2.52
N CYS A 40 2.87 7.16 -1.93
CA CYS A 40 2.90 5.89 -2.64
C CYS A 40 1.80 4.94 -2.13
N LEU A 41 1.13 4.26 -3.07
CA LEU A 41 0.21 3.16 -2.78
C LEU A 41 0.67 1.92 -3.52
N ASP A 42 0.96 0.86 -2.78
CA ASP A 42 1.31 -0.47 -3.30
C ASP A 42 0.05 -1.34 -3.28
N VAL A 43 -0.61 -1.50 -4.43
CA VAL A 43 -1.95 -2.11 -4.53
C VAL A 43 -1.85 -3.62 -4.74
N HIS A 44 -2.51 -4.36 -3.88
CA HIS A 44 -2.38 -5.80 -3.72
C HIS A 44 -3.73 -6.50 -3.56
N GLY A 45 -3.69 -7.84 -3.58
CA GLY A 45 -4.78 -8.68 -3.12
C GLY A 45 -4.32 -9.67 -2.06
N ASP A 46 -5.20 -9.91 -1.07
CA ASP A 46 -5.00 -10.82 0.05
C ASP A 46 -5.92 -12.05 -0.09
N GLU A 47 -5.32 -13.24 -0.01
CA GLU A 47 -6.01 -14.51 -0.19
C GLU A 47 -6.81 -14.95 1.06
N GLY A 48 -6.49 -14.40 2.23
CA GLY A 48 -6.98 -14.85 3.53
C GLY A 48 -8.12 -14.03 4.10
N LEU A 49 -7.95 -12.71 4.20
CA LEU A 49 -8.86 -11.78 4.84
C LEU A 49 -9.95 -11.32 3.85
N PRO A 50 -11.24 -11.41 4.21
CA PRO A 50 -12.34 -10.94 3.38
C PRO A 50 -12.65 -9.44 3.62
N TYR A 51 -11.64 -8.59 3.55
CA TYR A 51 -11.79 -7.14 3.80
C TYR A 51 -10.84 -6.32 2.94
N VAL A 52 -11.21 -5.07 2.66
CA VAL A 52 -10.30 -4.07 2.11
C VAL A 52 -9.63 -3.32 3.26
N PHE A 53 -8.30 -3.24 3.27
CA PHE A 53 -7.53 -2.58 4.34
C PHE A 53 -6.22 -2.02 3.83
N VAL A 54 -5.55 -1.22 4.66
CA VAL A 54 -4.17 -0.78 4.41
C VAL A 54 -3.22 -1.30 5.48
N ALA A 55 -1.96 -1.52 5.09
CA ALA A 55 -0.85 -1.74 5.99
C ALA A 55 0.17 -0.60 5.84
N GLY A 56 0.58 -0.04 6.97
CA GLY A 56 1.52 1.06 7.06
C GLY A 56 2.97 0.63 7.24
N SER A 57 3.77 1.56 7.76
CA SER A 57 5.22 1.37 8.02
C SER A 57 5.58 1.66 9.49
N GLU A 58 4.64 1.42 10.40
CA GLU A 58 4.72 1.79 11.83
C GLU A 58 5.80 1.02 12.59
N SER A 59 6.28 -0.10 12.04
CA SER A 59 7.39 -0.85 12.62
C SER A 59 8.74 -0.19 12.38
N LEU A 60 8.86 0.75 11.43
CA LEU A 60 10.14 1.38 11.11
C LEU A 60 10.74 2.09 12.34
N PRO A 61 12.06 1.94 12.61
CA PRO A 61 12.71 2.64 13.72
C PRO A 61 12.63 4.17 13.64
N THR A 62 12.44 4.71 12.43
CA THR A 62 12.33 6.14 12.15
C THR A 62 10.88 6.63 12.09
N TRP A 63 9.90 5.81 12.47
CA TRP A 63 8.48 6.17 12.40
C TRP A 63 8.18 7.37 13.31
N SER A 64 7.65 8.44 12.71
CA SER A 64 7.41 9.72 13.39
C SER A 64 5.94 9.96 13.70
N GLU A 65 5.66 10.84 14.68
CA GLU A 65 4.29 11.29 14.98
C GLU A 65 3.61 11.95 13.77
N GLN A 66 4.39 12.65 12.94
CA GLN A 66 3.87 13.26 11.71
C GLN A 66 3.41 12.20 10.70
N GLN A 67 4.21 11.15 10.49
CA GLN A 67 3.82 10.04 9.60
C GLN A 67 2.60 9.29 10.14
N ALA A 68 2.53 9.08 11.46
CA ALA A 68 1.34 8.52 12.10
C ALA A 68 0.08 9.36 11.85
N ALA A 69 0.18 10.69 12.00
CA ALA A 69 -0.93 11.59 11.75
C ALA A 69 -1.35 11.61 10.26
N GLN A 70 -0.39 11.57 9.33
CA GLN A 70 -0.66 11.50 7.89
C GLN A 70 -1.38 10.21 7.51
N GLN A 71 -0.90 9.07 8.01
CA GLN A 71 -1.53 7.78 7.77
C GLN A 71 -2.94 7.73 8.36
N GLN A 72 -3.13 8.16 9.61
CA GLN A 72 -4.46 8.17 10.22
C GLN A 72 -5.41 9.06 9.42
N ARG A 73 -4.97 10.23 8.98
CA ARG A 73 -5.81 11.12 8.17
C ARG A 73 -6.21 10.48 6.85
N PHE A 74 -5.28 9.79 6.18
CA PHE A 74 -5.58 9.07 4.95
C PHE A 74 -6.62 7.96 5.18
N ILE A 75 -6.49 7.19 6.27
CA ILE A 75 -7.43 6.14 6.67
C ILE A 75 -8.84 6.72 6.90
N GLU A 76 -8.96 7.80 7.69
CA GLU A 76 -10.26 8.44 7.95
C GLU A 76 -10.89 8.99 6.66
N ASP A 77 -10.11 9.65 5.82
CA ASP A 77 -10.60 10.17 4.54
C ASP A 77 -11.02 9.04 3.59
N PHE A 78 -10.34 7.88 3.63
CA PHE A 78 -10.69 6.73 2.79
C PHE A 78 -11.96 6.02 3.28
N LYS A 79 -12.20 5.94 4.59
CA LYS A 79 -13.46 5.45 5.17
C LYS A 79 -14.66 6.30 4.73
N ILE A 80 -14.46 7.61 4.56
CA ILE A 80 -15.50 8.50 4.00
C ILE A 80 -15.68 8.25 2.50
N ALA A 81 -14.58 8.08 1.77
CA ALA A 81 -14.62 7.96 0.31
C ALA A 81 -15.18 6.63 -0.19
N SER A 82 -15.02 5.54 0.58
CA SER A 82 -15.49 4.21 0.18
C SER A 82 -16.05 3.42 1.36
N PRO A 83 -17.31 2.95 1.28
CA PRO A 83 -17.87 2.05 2.30
C PRO A 83 -17.22 0.66 2.28
N ASP A 84 -16.51 0.30 1.19
CA ASP A 84 -15.77 -0.97 1.12
C ASP A 84 -14.51 -0.95 2.01
N PHE A 85 -13.93 0.23 2.28
CA PHE A 85 -12.70 0.36 3.05
C PHE A 85 -12.98 0.39 4.56
N GLN A 86 -12.10 -0.23 5.34
CA GLN A 86 -12.21 -0.31 6.80
C GLN A 86 -10.83 -0.42 7.48
N ASP A 87 -10.80 -0.24 8.81
CA ASP A 87 -9.59 -0.23 9.64
C ASP A 87 -9.68 -1.13 10.89
N VAL A 88 -10.65 -2.04 10.94
CA VAL A 88 -10.86 -2.98 12.06
C VAL A 88 -10.09 -4.29 11.84
N HIS A 89 -10.08 -4.78 10.61
CA HIS A 89 -9.45 -6.02 10.18
C HIS A 89 -8.27 -5.71 9.25
N GLY A 90 -7.15 -6.38 9.44
CA GLY A 90 -5.95 -6.21 8.64
C GLY A 90 -4.80 -7.01 9.22
N TYR A 91 -3.58 -6.74 8.76
CA TYR A 91 -2.39 -7.35 9.36
C TYR A 91 -2.18 -6.82 10.79
N GLY A 92 -1.85 -7.74 11.70
CA GLY A 92 -1.46 -7.38 13.05
C GLY A 92 -0.13 -6.64 13.09
N LYS A 93 0.17 -6.00 14.23
CA LYS A 93 1.47 -5.34 14.44
C LYS A 93 2.60 -6.39 14.41
N THR A 94 3.56 -6.19 13.52
CA THR A 94 4.77 -7.01 13.44
C THR A 94 6.00 -6.19 13.84
N PRO A 95 6.99 -6.78 14.54
CA PRO A 95 8.23 -6.09 14.85
C PRO A 95 9.05 -5.83 13.58
N PHE A 96 9.91 -4.82 13.64
CA PHE A 96 10.89 -4.58 12.59
C PHE A 96 11.90 -5.72 12.49
N THR A 97 12.26 -6.07 11.26
CA THR A 97 13.35 -6.98 10.91
C THR A 97 14.09 -6.44 9.69
N ASP A 98 15.27 -6.95 9.38
CA ASP A 98 16.00 -6.58 8.16
C ASP A 98 15.19 -6.85 6.89
N GLU A 99 14.30 -7.86 6.91
CA GLU A 99 13.38 -8.15 5.81
C GLU A 99 12.32 -7.06 5.59
N THR A 100 12.03 -6.24 6.61
CA THR A 100 11.00 -5.19 6.52
C THR A 100 11.31 -4.19 5.40
N LEU A 101 12.57 -3.80 5.25
CA LEU A 101 13.02 -2.87 4.21
C LEU A 101 13.14 -3.49 2.81
N THR A 102 12.91 -4.79 2.68
CA THR A 102 12.79 -5.45 1.37
C THR A 102 11.40 -5.31 0.78
N MET A 103 10.41 -4.94 1.60
CA MET A 103 9.03 -4.68 1.20
C MET A 103 8.86 -3.24 0.69
N GLY A 104 7.95 -3.04 -0.26
CA GLY A 104 7.73 -1.77 -0.95
C GLY A 104 7.39 -0.62 -0.03
N SER A 105 6.22 -0.67 0.63
CA SER A 105 5.76 0.45 1.45
C SER A 105 6.74 0.85 2.57
N PRO A 106 7.31 -0.08 3.37
CA PRO A 106 8.33 0.27 4.36
C PRO A 106 9.61 0.82 3.73
N HIS A 107 10.07 0.27 2.59
CA HIS A 107 11.23 0.79 1.88
C HIS A 107 11.01 2.24 1.43
N ILE A 108 9.86 2.52 0.80
CA ILE A 108 9.55 3.85 0.29
C ILE A 108 9.39 4.86 1.43
N THR A 109 8.72 4.49 2.53
CA THR A 109 8.65 5.35 3.72
C THR A 109 10.04 5.64 4.28
N HIS A 110 10.92 4.62 4.36
CA HIS A 110 12.29 4.80 4.84
C HIS A 110 13.15 5.68 3.93
N ALA A 111 13.08 5.46 2.62
CA ALA A 111 13.94 6.13 1.64
C ALA A 111 13.50 7.57 1.32
N PHE A 112 12.19 7.85 1.35
CA PHE A 112 11.63 9.14 0.92
C PHE A 112 10.92 9.90 2.05
N GLY A 113 10.64 9.28 3.19
CA GLY A 113 9.95 9.91 4.32
C GLY A 113 8.47 10.22 4.06
N CYS A 114 7.92 9.79 2.93
CA CYS A 114 6.56 10.09 2.51
C CYS A 114 5.52 9.12 3.09
N LEU A 115 4.23 9.44 2.91
CA LEU A 115 3.15 8.49 3.17
C LEU A 115 3.21 7.35 2.15
N SER A 116 3.51 6.13 2.60
CA SER A 116 3.48 4.92 1.77
C SER A 116 2.66 3.82 2.44
N LEU A 117 1.66 3.29 1.73
CA LEU A 117 0.75 2.26 2.25
C LEU A 117 0.62 1.11 1.26
N THR A 118 0.52 -0.11 1.78
CA THR A 118 0.06 -1.25 0.99
C THR A 118 -1.46 -1.34 1.12
N LEU A 119 -2.17 -1.31 -0.01
CA LEU A 119 -3.64 -1.46 -0.07
C LEU A 119 -3.98 -2.89 -0.47
N GLU A 120 -4.65 -3.62 0.41
CA GLU A 120 -5.03 -5.02 0.21
C GLU A 120 -6.52 -5.13 -0.11
N LEU A 121 -6.84 -5.83 -1.20
CA LEU A 121 -8.21 -6.16 -1.62
C LEU A 121 -8.46 -7.67 -1.44
N PRO A 122 -9.66 -8.10 -1.06
CA PRO A 122 -9.91 -9.52 -0.80
C PRO A 122 -10.02 -10.32 -2.11
N PHE A 123 -9.39 -11.50 -2.17
CA PHE A 123 -9.73 -12.50 -3.22
C PHE A 123 -11.11 -13.14 -3.00
N LYS A 124 -11.62 -13.09 -1.76
CA LYS A 124 -12.91 -13.66 -1.37
C LYS A 124 -14.04 -12.67 -1.70
N ASP A 125 -14.40 -11.87 -0.71
CA ASP A 125 -15.42 -10.83 -0.77
C ASP A 125 -15.10 -9.81 0.33
N ASN A 126 -15.79 -8.67 0.34
CA ASN A 126 -15.84 -7.80 1.51
C ASN A 126 -16.93 -8.31 2.47
N ALA A 127 -16.55 -8.92 3.59
CA ALA A 127 -17.50 -9.49 4.54
C ALA A 127 -18.39 -8.44 5.24
N ASN A 128 -18.03 -7.14 5.17
CA ASN A 128 -18.90 -6.06 5.66
C ASN A 128 -20.05 -5.72 4.71
N ASP A 129 -19.89 -5.97 3.42
CA ASP A 129 -20.89 -5.73 2.38
C ASP A 129 -20.75 -6.81 1.28
N PRO A 130 -21.20 -8.04 1.57
CA PRO A 130 -20.95 -9.18 0.70
C PRO A 130 -21.88 -9.18 -0.53
N ASP A 131 -21.35 -9.60 -1.67
CA ASP A 131 -22.11 -9.88 -2.87
C ASP A 131 -22.12 -11.40 -3.14
N PRO A 132 -23.24 -12.11 -2.89
CA PRO A 132 -23.29 -13.57 -3.06
C PRO A 132 -23.23 -14.03 -4.52
N GLN A 133 -23.37 -13.14 -5.50
CA GLN A 133 -23.31 -13.51 -6.92
C GLN A 133 -21.88 -13.48 -7.46
N VAL A 134 -21.10 -12.46 -7.07
CA VAL A 134 -19.77 -12.22 -7.66
C VAL A 134 -18.64 -12.07 -6.65
N GLY A 135 -18.96 -11.90 -5.36
CA GLY A 135 -17.97 -11.62 -4.31
C GLY A 135 -17.25 -10.29 -4.53
N TRP A 136 -15.93 -10.28 -4.29
CA TRP A 136 -15.09 -9.19 -4.74
C TRP A 136 -14.70 -9.39 -6.20
N ASP A 137 -14.90 -8.37 -7.03
CA ASP A 137 -14.66 -8.46 -8.47
C ASP A 137 -13.88 -7.25 -9.03
N GLY A 138 -13.64 -7.29 -10.35
CA GLY A 138 -12.96 -6.22 -11.06
C GLY A 138 -13.73 -4.90 -11.05
N ALA A 139 -15.07 -4.94 -11.07
CA ALA A 139 -15.89 -3.74 -11.06
C ALA A 139 -15.84 -3.03 -9.69
N ARG A 140 -15.85 -3.78 -8.58
CA ARG A 140 -15.63 -3.26 -7.22
C ARG A 140 -14.23 -2.69 -7.06
N SER A 141 -13.22 -3.41 -7.54
CA SER A 141 -11.83 -2.92 -7.57
C SER A 141 -11.70 -1.59 -8.32
N ALA A 142 -12.35 -1.46 -9.49
CA ALA A 142 -12.33 -0.22 -10.26
C ALA A 142 -13.04 0.94 -9.54
N ARG A 143 -14.18 0.67 -8.87
CA ARG A 143 -14.86 1.68 -8.04
C ARG A 143 -14.00 2.14 -6.87
N LEU A 144 -13.32 1.21 -6.19
CA LEU A 144 -12.36 1.53 -5.12
C LEU A 144 -11.20 2.38 -5.66
N GLY A 145 -10.70 2.07 -6.85
CA GLY A 145 -9.67 2.86 -7.55
C GLY A 145 -10.13 4.29 -7.89
N GLY A 146 -11.41 4.50 -8.17
CA GLY A 146 -12.00 5.84 -8.28
C GLY A 146 -12.12 6.54 -6.92
N ALA A 147 -12.58 5.82 -5.90
CA ALA A 147 -12.80 6.35 -4.55
C ALA A 147 -11.50 6.81 -3.88
N VAL A 148 -10.40 6.06 -4.03
CA VAL A 148 -9.10 6.37 -3.39
C VAL A 148 -8.47 7.68 -3.90
N LEU A 149 -8.93 8.21 -5.04
CA LEU A 149 -8.45 9.52 -5.51
C LEU A 149 -8.78 10.66 -4.55
N GLN A 150 -9.87 10.56 -3.79
CA GLN A 150 -10.25 11.59 -2.81
C GLN A 150 -9.29 11.68 -1.61
N PRO A 151 -8.95 10.58 -0.89
CA PRO A 151 -7.93 10.63 0.16
C PRO A 151 -6.54 10.96 -0.40
N VAL A 152 -6.19 10.53 -1.62
CA VAL A 152 -4.94 10.96 -2.28
C VAL A 152 -4.90 12.47 -2.48
N LEU A 153 -5.97 13.06 -3.02
CA LEU A 153 -6.06 14.51 -3.21
C LEU A 153 -5.93 15.27 -1.88
N ASN A 154 -6.58 14.80 -0.83
CA ASN A 154 -6.51 15.42 0.50
C ASN A 154 -5.10 15.33 1.09
N ALA A 155 -4.44 14.17 0.98
CA ALA A 155 -3.07 13.98 1.46
C ALA A 155 -2.08 14.89 0.72
N VAL A 156 -2.17 14.98 -0.61
CA VAL A 156 -1.32 15.86 -1.42
C VAL A 156 -1.54 17.34 -1.06
N ARG A 157 -2.79 17.78 -0.89
CA ARG A 157 -3.10 19.15 -0.46
C ARG A 157 -2.52 19.48 0.92
N ALA A 158 -2.49 18.52 1.83
CA ALA A 158 -1.93 18.70 3.17
C ALA A 158 -0.40 18.92 3.16
N LEU A 159 0.30 18.55 2.08
CA LEU A 159 1.73 18.84 1.91
C LEU A 159 2.01 20.31 1.55
N GLY A 160 0.98 21.11 1.22
CA GLY A 160 1.14 22.52 0.85
C GLY A 160 1.78 22.75 -0.52
N LYS A 161 1.79 21.75 -1.40
CA LYS A 161 2.39 21.79 -2.74
C LYS A 161 1.40 22.10 -3.89
N ALA A 162 0.26 22.73 -3.59
CA ALA A 162 -0.78 23.04 -4.59
C ALA A 162 -0.47 24.28 -5.43
#